data_AF-A0A3Q1BQJ3-F1
#
_entry.id   AF-A0A3Q1BQJ3-F1
#
_cell.length_a   1.000
_cell.length_b   1.000
_cell.length_c   1.000
_cell.angle_alpha   90.00
_cell.angle_beta   90.00
_cell.angle_gamma   90.00
#
_symmetry.space_group_name_H-M   'P 1'
#
loop_
_entity.id
_entity.type
_entity.pdbx_description
1 polymer ?
#
loop_
_entity_poly.entity_id
_entity_poly.type
_entity_poly.pdbx_seq_one_letter_code
_entity_poly.pdbx_strand_id
1 'polypeptide(L)'
;MRSSTLLICTCLPEVQPVRSLRHTMSSAGTGSSLRVHAVRFGPGQELLGSLQAFVEERRLRAPFIITCVGSVTKATLRLANATATNTNEDTTRVKALGLLSQVMHLTGRFEIVSLVGTLNPEAHLHISLADGEGRTIGGHVLGDLEVFTTAEVVVGEAVDLQFTREMDQQTGFPELVVRGRSQTNESA
;
A
#
# COMPACT_ATOMS: atom_id res chain seq x y z
N MET A 1 40.12 67.45 -16.84
CA MET A 1 39.03 66.48 -16.60
C MET A 1 39.52 65.10 -17.02
N ARG A 2 40.03 64.30 -16.07
CA ARG A 2 40.47 62.92 -16.33
C ARG A 2 39.52 61.99 -15.57
N SER A 3 38.89 61.10 -16.31
CA SER A 3 37.85 60.17 -15.87
C SER A 3 38.47 59.01 -15.11
N SER A 4 38.06 58.80 -13.86
CA SER A 4 38.40 57.63 -13.07
C SER A 4 37.36 56.54 -13.32
N THR A 5 37.75 55.47 -14.00
CA THR A 5 36.90 54.28 -14.20
C THR A 5 37.06 53.35 -13.00
N LEU A 6 35.98 53.19 -12.24
CA LEU A 6 35.86 52.28 -11.10
C LEU A 6 35.61 50.85 -11.62
N LEU A 7 36.53 49.91 -11.37
CA LEU A 7 36.35 48.49 -11.73
C LEU A 7 35.53 47.81 -10.61
N ILE A 8 34.28 47.49 -10.89
CA ILE A 8 33.39 46.76 -9.97
C ILE A 8 33.72 45.26 -10.12
N CYS A 9 34.42 44.70 -9.13
CA CYS A 9 34.63 43.27 -8.98
C CYS A 9 33.32 42.63 -8.49
N THR A 10 32.65 41.85 -9.33
CA THR A 10 31.46 41.09 -8.95
C THR A 10 31.88 39.68 -8.52
N CYS A 11 31.83 39.41 -7.22
CA CYS A 11 31.95 38.06 -6.69
C CYS A 11 30.67 37.27 -7.05
N LEU A 12 30.77 36.32 -7.97
CA LEU A 12 29.74 35.31 -8.18
C LEU A 12 29.79 34.28 -7.04
N PRO A 13 28.65 33.86 -6.47
CA PRO A 13 28.63 32.83 -5.44
C PRO A 13 28.93 31.46 -6.05
N GLU A 14 29.88 30.77 -5.43
CA GLU A 14 30.29 29.41 -5.76
C GLU A 14 29.14 28.44 -5.50
N VAL A 15 28.63 27.81 -6.56
CA VAL A 15 27.54 26.82 -6.48
C VAL A 15 28.09 25.55 -5.83
N GLN A 16 27.69 25.29 -4.58
CA GLN A 16 28.05 24.05 -3.91
C GLN A 16 27.40 22.84 -4.61
N PRO A 17 28.12 21.73 -4.78
CA PRO A 17 27.56 20.54 -5.40
C PRO A 17 26.45 19.97 -4.52
N VAL A 18 25.27 19.80 -5.12
CA VAL A 18 24.13 19.13 -4.50
C VAL A 18 24.57 17.72 -4.09
N ARG A 19 24.58 17.45 -2.78
CA ARG A 19 24.83 16.11 -2.26
C ARG A 19 23.74 15.19 -2.81
N SER A 20 24.13 14.28 -3.69
CA SER A 20 23.30 13.15 -4.12
C SER A 20 22.83 12.40 -2.87
N LEU A 21 21.56 12.57 -2.47
CA LEU A 21 20.94 11.67 -1.51
C LEU A 21 20.98 10.29 -2.13
N ARG A 22 21.86 9.43 -1.62
CA ARG A 22 21.83 8.01 -1.93
C ARG A 22 20.49 7.50 -1.41
N HIS A 23 19.57 7.17 -2.31
CA HIS A 23 18.44 6.34 -1.96
C HIS A 23 19.01 5.00 -1.49
N THR A 24 18.99 4.79 -0.19
CA THR A 24 19.39 3.53 0.42
C THR A 24 18.33 2.52 0.00
N MET A 25 18.58 1.74 -1.05
CA MET A 25 17.88 0.47 -1.21
C MET A 25 18.21 -0.33 0.04
N SER A 26 17.26 -0.45 0.96
CA SER A 26 17.35 -1.37 2.08
C SER A 26 17.12 -2.79 1.54
N SER A 27 18.05 -3.29 0.71
CA SER A 27 18.06 -4.69 0.28
C SER A 27 19.05 -5.46 1.14
N ALA A 28 18.71 -5.64 2.41
CA ALA A 28 19.37 -6.64 3.23
C ALA A 28 18.62 -7.98 3.03
N GLY A 29 19.05 -8.79 2.06
CA GLY A 29 18.55 -10.16 1.95
C GLY A 29 18.81 -10.83 0.61
N THR A 30 19.61 -11.89 0.65
CA THR A 30 19.53 -13.03 -0.27
C THR A 30 18.06 -13.42 -0.53
N GLY A 31 17.74 -13.92 -1.72
CA GLY A 31 16.38 -14.36 -2.06
C GLY A 31 15.78 -15.30 -1.01
N SER A 32 14.45 -15.31 -0.91
CA SER A 32 13.71 -16.16 0.02
C SER A 32 13.12 -17.36 -0.69
N SER A 33 12.99 -18.48 0.02
CA SER A 33 12.10 -19.57 -0.42
C SER A 33 10.64 -19.09 -0.40
N LEU A 34 9.82 -19.62 -1.32
CA LEU A 34 8.40 -19.28 -1.44
C LEU A 34 7.54 -20.43 -0.89
N ARG A 35 6.67 -20.12 0.06
CA ARG A 35 5.57 -21.01 0.47
C ARG A 35 4.27 -20.48 -0.10
N VAL A 36 3.43 -21.37 -0.62
CA VAL A 36 2.17 -21.00 -1.28
C VAL A 36 0.99 -21.63 -0.55
N HIS A 37 -0.06 -20.85 -0.35
CA HIS A 37 -1.33 -21.29 0.21
C HIS A 37 -2.48 -20.91 -0.70
N ALA A 38 -3.39 -21.85 -0.97
CA ALA A 38 -4.64 -21.58 -1.66
C ALA A 38 -5.79 -21.61 -0.63
N VAL A 39 -6.65 -20.60 -0.67
CA VAL A 39 -7.82 -20.48 0.22
C VAL A 39 -9.01 -19.95 -0.56
N ARG A 40 -10.21 -20.44 -0.22
CA ARG A 40 -11.47 -19.97 -0.78
C ARG A 40 -12.31 -19.34 0.33
N PHE A 41 -12.81 -18.14 0.07
CA PHE A 41 -13.80 -17.46 0.89
C PHE A 41 -15.18 -17.54 0.24
N GLY A 42 -16.20 -17.75 1.06
CA GLY A 42 -17.59 -17.93 0.65
C GLY A 42 -18.43 -16.65 0.76
N PRO A 43 -19.68 -16.69 0.27
CA PRO A 43 -20.60 -15.56 0.31
C PRO A 43 -20.78 -14.93 1.69
N GLY A 44 -20.84 -13.61 1.75
CA GLY A 44 -21.08 -12.82 2.96
C GLY A 44 -19.86 -12.67 3.89
N GLN A 45 -18.73 -13.33 3.59
CA GLN A 45 -17.50 -13.09 4.34
C GLN A 45 -16.89 -11.73 3.96
N GLU A 46 -16.40 -10.99 4.94
CA GLU A 46 -15.61 -9.78 4.70
C GLU A 46 -14.17 -10.21 4.37
N LEU A 47 -13.73 -9.95 3.14
CA LEU A 47 -12.52 -10.57 2.59
C LEU A 47 -11.23 -10.06 3.25
N LEU A 48 -11.15 -8.77 3.60
CA LEU A 48 -9.94 -8.21 4.22
C LEU A 48 -9.67 -8.82 5.59
N GLY A 49 -10.67 -8.83 6.47
CA GLY A 49 -10.60 -9.43 7.80
C GLY A 49 -10.39 -10.93 7.75
N SER A 50 -10.99 -11.62 6.76
CA SER A 50 -10.77 -13.05 6.56
C SER A 50 -9.32 -13.37 6.14
N LEU A 51 -8.71 -12.53 5.30
CA LEU A 51 -7.29 -12.64 4.94
C LEU A 51 -6.36 -12.34 6.12
N GLN A 52 -6.68 -11.34 6.94
CA GLN A 52 -5.93 -11.03 8.16
C GLN A 52 -5.97 -12.20 9.15
N ALA A 53 -7.16 -12.76 9.40
CA ALA A 53 -7.32 -13.93 10.25
C ALA A 53 -6.54 -15.15 9.72
N PHE A 54 -6.54 -15.35 8.39
CA PHE A 54 -5.76 -16.41 7.74
C PHE A 54 -4.26 -16.27 7.98
N VAL A 55 -3.73 -15.04 7.90
CA VAL A 55 -2.32 -14.72 8.18
C VAL A 55 -1.97 -14.96 9.65
N GLU A 56 -2.83 -14.51 10.56
CA GLU A 56 -2.64 -14.67 12.01
C GLU A 56 -2.64 -16.14 12.42
N GLU A 57 -3.63 -16.92 11.97
CA GLU A 57 -3.76 -18.36 12.26
C GLU A 57 -2.49 -19.13 11.86
N ARG A 58 -1.90 -18.78 10.72
CA ARG A 58 -0.69 -19.44 10.17
C ARG A 58 0.61 -18.76 10.59
N ARG A 59 0.54 -17.67 11.36
CA ARG A 59 1.70 -16.89 11.83
C ARG A 59 2.63 -16.45 10.70
N LEU A 60 2.07 -16.07 9.55
CA LEU A 60 2.85 -15.67 8.38
C LEU A 60 3.55 -14.33 8.65
N ARG A 61 4.83 -14.21 8.27
CA ARG A 61 5.65 -13.01 8.61
C ARG A 61 5.95 -12.09 7.43
N ALA A 62 5.94 -12.63 6.22
CA ALA A 62 6.04 -11.87 4.98
C ALA A 62 5.01 -12.35 3.93
N PRO A 63 3.70 -12.32 4.25
CA PRO A 63 2.65 -12.75 3.35
C PRO A 63 2.29 -11.69 2.29
N PHE A 64 1.98 -12.14 1.08
CA PHE A 64 1.51 -11.30 -0.03
C PHE A 64 0.52 -12.05 -0.92
N ILE A 65 -0.30 -11.31 -1.66
CA ILE A 65 -1.22 -11.89 -2.65
C ILE A 65 -0.44 -12.24 -3.91
N ILE A 66 -0.52 -13.50 -4.34
CA ILE A 66 -0.04 -13.95 -5.66
C ILE A 66 -1.14 -13.70 -6.70
N THR A 67 -2.36 -14.13 -6.41
CA THR A 67 -3.53 -13.90 -7.26
C THR A 67 -4.82 -14.00 -6.47
N CYS A 68 -5.87 -13.37 -6.98
CA CYS A 68 -7.24 -13.47 -6.47
C CYS A 68 -8.21 -13.35 -7.65
N VAL A 69 -9.17 -14.27 -7.70
CA VAL A 69 -10.35 -14.17 -8.57
C VAL A 69 -11.60 -14.35 -7.72
N GLY A 70 -12.70 -13.70 -8.10
CA GLY A 70 -13.94 -13.80 -7.33
C GLY A 70 -14.88 -12.65 -7.58
N SER A 71 -15.83 -12.46 -6.67
CA SER A 71 -16.78 -11.35 -6.75
C SER A 71 -17.17 -10.82 -5.38
N VAL A 72 -17.56 -9.55 -5.34
CA VAL A 72 -17.99 -8.84 -4.13
C VAL A 72 -19.32 -8.10 -4.35
N THR A 73 -20.08 -7.91 -3.27
CA THR A 73 -21.30 -7.09 -3.23
C THR A 73 -21.03 -5.67 -2.75
N LYS A 74 -19.92 -5.47 -2.02
CA LYS A 74 -19.51 -4.21 -1.42
C LYS A 74 -17.99 -4.05 -1.48
N ALA A 75 -17.54 -2.81 -1.45
CA ALA A 75 -16.14 -2.46 -1.23
C ALA A 75 -16.03 -1.01 -0.75
N THR A 76 -15.13 -0.74 0.19
CA THR A 76 -14.71 0.63 0.54
C THR A 76 -13.28 0.86 0.07
N LEU A 77 -13.09 1.83 -0.83
CA LEU A 77 -11.82 2.11 -1.49
C LEU A 77 -11.36 3.55 -1.24
N ARG A 78 -10.05 3.77 -1.07
CA ARG A 78 -9.43 5.10 -1.13
C ARG A 78 -8.82 5.32 -2.50
N LEU A 79 -9.16 6.43 -3.14
CA LEU A 79 -8.62 6.84 -4.45
C LEU A 79 -7.29 7.62 -4.31
N ALA A 80 -6.59 7.80 -5.44
CA ALA A 80 -5.21 8.30 -5.52
C ALA A 80 -4.95 9.75 -5.06
N ASN A 81 -5.94 10.49 -4.56
CA ASN A 81 -5.79 11.88 -4.11
C ASN A 81 -5.64 12.01 -2.58
N ALA A 82 -5.02 11.02 -1.94
CA ALA A 82 -4.81 11.04 -0.50
C ALA A 82 -3.60 11.91 -0.13
N THR A 83 -3.84 13.16 0.27
CA THR A 83 -2.87 13.97 1.02
C THR A 83 -3.12 13.83 2.52
N ALA A 84 -2.06 13.57 3.29
CA ALA A 84 -2.10 13.60 4.75
C ALA A 84 -2.29 15.05 5.23
N THR A 85 -3.54 15.50 5.32
CA THR A 85 -3.88 16.74 6.03
C THR A 85 -4.58 16.36 7.32
N ASN A 86 -3.90 16.60 8.44
CA ASN A 86 -4.47 16.52 9.79
C ASN A 86 -5.76 17.36 9.84
N THR A 87 -6.89 16.76 10.18
CA THR A 87 -8.10 17.53 10.52
C THR A 87 -8.90 16.85 11.63
N ASN A 88 -8.68 17.33 12.86
CA ASN A 88 -9.80 17.67 13.73
C ASN A 88 -10.39 18.96 13.14
N GLU A 89 -11.54 18.92 12.47
CA GLU A 89 -12.54 20.01 12.47
C GLU A 89 -13.79 19.69 11.64
N ASP A 90 -14.90 20.20 12.16
CA ASP A 90 -16.30 20.01 11.80
C ASP A 90 -16.59 20.37 10.32
N THR A 91 -17.10 19.39 9.56
CA THR A 91 -17.17 19.43 8.09
C THR A 91 -18.60 19.61 7.60
N THR A 92 -18.96 20.82 7.16
CA THR A 92 -20.19 21.00 6.36
C THR A 92 -20.00 21.81 5.06
N ARG A 93 -18.92 22.58 4.84
CA ARG A 93 -18.90 23.53 3.70
C ARG A 93 -17.60 23.70 2.89
N VAL A 94 -16.72 22.72 2.84
CA VAL A 94 -15.54 22.77 1.94
C VAL A 94 -15.46 21.51 1.07
N LYS A 95 -16.30 21.42 0.03
CA LYS A 95 -16.25 20.34 -0.98
C LYS A 95 -15.86 20.81 -2.39
N ALA A 96 -15.47 22.07 -2.58
CA ALA A 96 -15.37 22.64 -3.92
C ALA A 96 -13.96 22.77 -4.52
N LEU A 97 -12.84 22.73 -3.77
CA LEU A 97 -11.50 22.75 -4.37
C LEU A 97 -10.42 22.38 -3.34
N GLY A 98 -9.78 21.22 -3.50
CA GLY A 98 -8.54 20.87 -2.78
C GLY A 98 -8.60 19.63 -1.88
N LEU A 99 -8.05 18.51 -2.40
CA LEU A 99 -7.18 17.59 -1.65
C LEU A 99 -7.74 16.97 -0.35
N LEU A 100 -8.89 16.29 -0.46
CA LEU A 100 -9.34 15.30 0.53
C LEU A 100 -9.28 13.92 -0.11
N SER A 101 -8.60 12.97 0.54
CA SER A 101 -8.61 11.53 0.23
C SER A 101 -10.04 11.09 -0.08
N GLN A 102 -10.37 10.88 -1.36
CA GLN A 102 -11.72 10.46 -1.74
C GLN A 102 -11.89 9.00 -1.36
N VAL A 103 -12.63 8.75 -0.28
CA VAL A 103 -13.12 7.42 0.07
C VAL A 103 -14.39 7.17 -0.73
N MET A 104 -14.44 6.03 -1.40
CA MET A 104 -15.56 5.58 -2.19
C MET A 104 -16.13 4.30 -1.60
N HIS A 105 -17.45 4.29 -1.41
CA HIS A 105 -18.20 3.11 -1.03
C HIS A 105 -18.94 2.58 -2.25
N LEU A 106 -18.74 1.30 -2.54
CA LEU A 106 -19.35 0.59 -3.65
C LEU A 106 -20.39 -0.38 -3.09
N THR A 107 -21.54 -0.46 -3.75
CA THR A 107 -22.57 -1.46 -3.48
C THR A 107 -23.17 -1.88 -4.82
N GLY A 108 -23.19 -3.19 -5.08
CA GLY A 108 -23.52 -3.75 -6.38
C GLY A 108 -22.73 -5.03 -6.61
N ARG A 109 -22.94 -5.71 -7.74
CA ARG A 109 -22.17 -6.93 -8.05
C ARG A 109 -20.94 -6.55 -8.85
N PHE A 110 -19.77 -6.94 -8.36
CA PHE A 110 -18.49 -6.67 -9.00
C PHE A 110 -17.65 -7.95 -9.07
N GLU A 111 -16.94 -8.14 -10.18
CA GLU A 111 -15.89 -9.15 -10.32
C GLU A 111 -14.56 -8.59 -9.80
N ILE A 112 -13.86 -9.35 -8.96
CA ILE A 112 -12.48 -9.09 -8.58
C ILE A 112 -11.60 -9.51 -9.76
N VAL A 113 -11.12 -8.52 -10.52
CA VAL A 113 -10.24 -8.75 -11.68
C VAL A 113 -8.76 -8.57 -11.33
N SER A 114 -8.46 -8.00 -10.17
CA SER A 114 -7.13 -7.97 -9.57
C SER A 114 -7.21 -7.64 -8.08
N LEU A 115 -6.46 -8.35 -7.25
CA LEU A 115 -6.16 -8.00 -5.86
C LEU A 115 -4.67 -8.22 -5.64
N VAL A 116 -3.97 -7.19 -5.17
CA VAL A 116 -2.51 -7.23 -5.01
C VAL A 116 -2.11 -6.54 -3.71
N GLY A 117 -1.02 -7.00 -3.11
CA GLY A 117 -0.43 -6.32 -1.95
C GLY A 117 0.12 -7.26 -0.89
N THR A 118 0.54 -6.67 0.23
CA THR A 118 1.13 -7.35 1.38
C THR A 118 0.11 -7.49 2.51
N LEU A 119 0.10 -8.63 3.21
CA LEU A 119 -0.94 -9.02 4.17
C LEU A 119 -0.49 -9.01 5.63
N ASN A 120 0.53 -8.23 5.98
CA ASN A 120 0.90 -7.97 7.36
C ASN A 120 -0.30 -7.40 8.15
N PRO A 121 -0.29 -7.38 9.51
CA PRO A 121 -1.43 -6.87 10.29
C PRO A 121 -1.97 -5.53 9.78
N GLU A 122 -1.07 -4.63 9.42
CA GLU A 122 -1.36 -3.43 8.60
C GLU A 122 -1.30 -3.78 7.11
N ALA A 123 -2.36 -4.46 6.63
CA ALA A 123 -2.43 -4.92 5.26
C ALA A 123 -2.46 -3.73 4.29
N HIS A 124 -1.74 -3.86 3.18
CA HIS A 124 -1.73 -2.85 2.13
C HIS A 124 -2.14 -3.52 0.84
N LEU A 125 -3.45 -3.48 0.55
CA LEU A 125 -4.06 -4.11 -0.60
C LEU A 125 -4.60 -3.06 -1.56
N HIS A 126 -4.34 -3.26 -2.85
CA HIS A 126 -5.02 -2.57 -3.94
C HIS A 126 -5.88 -3.57 -4.70
N ILE A 127 -7.03 -3.11 -5.17
CA ILE A 127 -7.99 -3.93 -5.91
C ILE A 127 -8.44 -3.23 -7.19
N SER A 128 -8.77 -4.02 -8.21
CA SER A 128 -9.55 -3.60 -9.38
C SER A 128 -10.81 -4.46 -9.45
N LEU A 129 -11.95 -3.80 -9.58
CA LEU A 129 -13.29 -4.35 -9.59
C LEU A 129 -13.96 -4.01 -10.92
N ALA A 130 -14.50 -5.01 -11.62
CA ALA A 130 -15.29 -4.80 -12.83
C ALA A 130 -16.79 -4.90 -12.55
N ASP A 131 -17.59 -3.96 -13.03
CA ASP A 131 -19.05 -4.00 -12.94
C ASP A 131 -19.67 -4.92 -14.02
N GLY A 132 -21.00 -5.02 -14.05
CA GLY A 132 -21.73 -5.84 -15.02
C GLY A 132 -21.61 -5.37 -16.48
N GLU A 133 -21.04 -4.19 -16.73
CA GLU A 133 -20.74 -3.68 -18.07
C GLU A 133 -19.23 -3.83 -18.41
N GLY A 134 -18.44 -4.40 -17.50
CA GLY A 134 -16.99 -4.56 -17.65
C GLY A 134 -16.19 -3.29 -17.37
N ARG A 135 -16.81 -2.23 -16.85
CA ARG A 135 -16.10 -1.00 -16.47
C ARG A 135 -15.35 -1.27 -15.17
N THR A 136 -14.07 -0.89 -15.14
CA THR A 136 -13.23 -1.15 -13.98
C THR A 136 -13.09 0.05 -13.09
N ILE A 137 -13.18 -0.18 -11.78
CA ILE A 137 -12.82 0.77 -10.74
C ILE A 137 -11.79 0.15 -9.79
N GLY A 138 -10.79 0.93 -9.40
CA GLY A 138 -9.75 0.44 -8.50
C GLY A 138 -9.31 1.47 -7.48
N GLY A 139 -8.64 0.98 -6.44
CA GLY A 139 -8.14 1.81 -5.36
C GLY A 139 -7.51 0.99 -4.23
N HIS A 140 -7.11 1.70 -3.18
CA HIS A 140 -6.60 1.10 -1.96
C HIS A 140 -7.77 0.58 -1.11
N VAL A 141 -7.72 -0.69 -0.71
CA VAL A 141 -8.79 -1.34 0.06
C VAL A 141 -8.78 -0.82 1.49
N LEU A 142 -9.91 -0.30 1.95
CA LEU A 142 -10.12 0.07 3.35
C LEU A 142 -10.94 -0.97 4.12
N GLY A 143 -11.69 -1.84 3.42
CA GLY A 143 -12.53 -2.88 4.00
C GLY A 143 -13.93 -2.90 3.37
N ASP A 144 -14.90 -3.47 4.11
CA ASP A 144 -16.27 -3.72 3.63
C ASP A 144 -16.27 -4.49 2.30
N LEU A 145 -15.32 -5.42 2.15
CA LEU A 145 -15.10 -6.18 0.92
C LEU A 145 -15.87 -7.50 0.99
N GLU A 146 -17.20 -7.39 1.03
CA GLU A 146 -18.12 -8.51 1.23
C GLU A 146 -18.18 -9.41 -0.01
N VAL A 147 -17.79 -10.68 0.13
CA VAL A 147 -17.77 -11.67 -0.95
C VAL A 147 -19.19 -11.96 -1.44
N PHE A 148 -19.39 -11.92 -2.76
CA PHE A 148 -20.68 -12.23 -3.38
C PHE A 148 -20.89 -13.73 -3.58
N THR A 149 -20.07 -14.38 -4.42
CA THR A 149 -20.21 -15.82 -4.72
C THR A 149 -19.04 -16.64 -4.19
N THR A 150 -17.82 -16.20 -4.49
CA THR A 150 -16.57 -16.83 -4.08
C THR A 150 -15.45 -15.81 -4.18
N ALA A 151 -14.40 -15.98 -3.38
CA ALA A 151 -13.10 -15.39 -3.62
C ALA A 151 -12.03 -16.46 -3.45
N GLU A 152 -11.32 -16.77 -4.53
CA GLU A 152 -10.26 -17.77 -4.59
C GLU A 152 -8.93 -17.03 -4.56
N VAL A 153 -8.22 -17.15 -3.44
CA VAL A 153 -7.01 -16.39 -3.17
C VAL A 153 -5.83 -17.33 -3.06
N VAL A 154 -4.75 -16.99 -3.76
CA VAL A 154 -3.44 -17.62 -3.58
C VAL A 154 -2.55 -16.64 -2.84
N VAL A 155 -2.11 -17.04 -1.65
CA VAL A 155 -1.21 -16.28 -0.78
C VAL A 155 0.19 -16.87 -0.85
N GLY A 156 1.18 -16.02 -1.12
CA GLY A 156 2.59 -16.36 -0.98
C GLY A 156 3.15 -15.91 0.36
N GLU A 157 4.07 -16.66 0.93
CA GLU A 157 4.92 -16.25 2.04
C GLU A 157 6.39 -16.35 1.62
N ALA A 158 7.13 -15.24 1.77
CA ALA A 158 8.59 -15.24 1.69
C ALA A 158 9.16 -15.70 3.05
N VAL A 159 9.39 -17.01 3.21
CA VAL A 159 9.64 -17.65 4.51
C VAL A 159 10.88 -17.15 5.25
N ASP A 160 11.89 -16.70 4.51
CA ASP A 160 13.16 -16.22 5.05
C ASP A 160 13.13 -14.72 5.37
N LEU A 161 11.97 -14.07 5.17
CA LEU A 161 11.78 -12.65 5.38
C LEU A 161 10.75 -12.35 6.47
N GLN A 162 10.81 -11.12 6.96
CA GLN A 162 9.81 -10.49 7.78
C GLN A 162 9.47 -9.13 7.20
N PHE A 163 8.19 -8.90 6.98
CA PHE A 163 7.66 -7.59 6.62
C PHE A 163 7.20 -6.88 7.90
N THR A 164 7.49 -5.59 7.99
CA THR A 164 7.00 -4.67 9.02
C THR A 164 6.67 -3.34 8.37
N ARG A 165 6.03 -2.43 9.09
CA ARG A 165 5.85 -1.05 8.66
C ARG A 165 6.46 -0.09 9.68
N GLU A 166 7.19 0.91 9.19
CA GLU A 166 7.80 1.96 10.02
C GLU A 166 7.53 3.32 9.42
N MET A 167 7.35 4.33 10.28
CA MET A 167 7.09 5.69 9.83
C MET A 167 8.27 6.22 9.00
N ASP A 168 8.01 6.53 7.73
CA ASP A 168 8.96 7.22 6.85
C ASP A 168 8.66 8.72 6.89
N GLN A 169 9.65 9.52 7.31
CA GLN A 169 9.50 10.98 7.40
C GLN A 169 9.33 11.66 6.03
N GLN A 170 9.80 11.03 4.95
CA GLN A 170 9.68 11.57 3.60
C GLN A 170 8.26 11.42 3.06
N THR A 171 7.59 10.29 3.34
CA THR A 171 6.24 10.03 2.85
C THR A 171 5.16 10.47 3.84
N GLY A 172 5.49 10.50 5.14
CA GLY A 172 4.53 10.74 6.23
C GLY A 172 3.64 9.54 6.54
N PHE A 173 3.99 8.35 6.04
CA PHE A 173 3.23 7.11 6.23
C PHE A 173 4.10 5.97 6.80
N PRO A 174 3.49 4.97 7.44
CA PRO A 174 4.17 3.71 7.76
C PRO A 174 4.49 2.93 6.47
N GLU A 175 5.75 2.88 6.06
CA GLU A 175 6.21 2.22 4.84
C GLU A 175 6.75 0.83 5.09
N LEU A 176 6.73 -0.01 4.06
CA LEU A 176 7.22 -1.39 4.14
C LEU A 176 8.72 -1.42 4.47
N VAL A 177 9.07 -2.13 5.53
CA VAL A 177 10.44 -2.50 5.87
C VAL A 177 10.58 -4.01 5.76
N VAL A 178 11.60 -4.44 5.01
CA VAL A 178 11.91 -5.85 4.77
C VAL A 178 13.17 -6.22 5.55
N ARG A 179 13.10 -7.31 6.32
CA ARG A 179 14.21 -7.85 7.11
C ARG A 179 14.36 -9.35 6.87
N GLY A 180 15.58 -9.87 7.03
CA GLY A 180 15.80 -11.30 7.12
C GLY A 180 15.20 -11.87 8.42
N ARG A 181 14.57 -13.04 8.33
CA ARG A 181 14.06 -13.79 9.47
C ARG A 181 15.16 -14.73 9.96
N SER A 182 15.63 -14.53 11.19
CA SER A 182 16.47 -15.55 11.84
C SER A 182 15.60 -16.79 12.07
N GLN A 183 16.04 -17.94 11.58
CA GLN A 183 15.41 -19.21 11.93
C GLN A 183 15.66 -19.47 13.41
N THR A 184 14.69 -19.18 14.26
CA THR A 184 14.62 -19.82 15.57
C THR A 184 14.12 -21.24 15.32
N ASN A 185 14.94 -22.25 15.64
CA ASN A 185 14.54 -23.66 15.62
C ASN A 185 13.30 -23.86 16.50
N GLU A 186 12.09 -23.75 15.92
CA GLU A 186 10.89 -24.34 16.51
C GLU A 186 10.82 -25.79 16.08
N SER A 187 11.73 -26.59 16.67
CA SER A 187 11.61 -28.03 16.76
C SER A 187 10.96 -28.36 18.10
N ALA A 188 9.66 -28.61 18.11
CA ALA A 188 8.96 -29.36 19.16
C ALA A 188 7.63 -29.89 18.63
#